data_AF-A0A7V5NYX4-F1
#
_entry.id   AF-A0A7V5NYX4-F1
#
_cell.length_a   1.000
_cell.length_b   1.000
_cell.length_c   1.000
_cell.angle_alpha   90.00
_cell.angle_beta   90.00
_cell.angle_gamma   90.00
#
_symmetry.space_group_name_H-M   'P 1'
#
loop_
_entity.id
_entity.type
_entity.pdbx_description
1 polymer ?
#
loop_
_entity_poly.entity_id
_entity_poly.type
_entity_poly.pdbx_seq_one_letter_code
_entity_poly.pdbx_strand_id
1 'polypeptide(L)'
;MKYISTRGKIAPISFKETVLMGLAEDGGLILPERIPVIPRESLESWASLSYPELAVEVFRLFADDIPVSDWRRLVARAYATFRHPEVCPVVRKGPVYILELFHGPTLA
;
A
#
# COMPACT_ATOMS: atom_id res chain seq x y z
N MET A 1 -5.35 -11.56 -7.83
CA MET A 1 -5.99 -11.22 -6.56
C MET A 1 -7.37 -10.72 -6.90
N LYS A 2 -8.40 -11.23 -6.22
CA LYS A 2 -9.75 -10.70 -6.34
C LYS A 2 -10.17 -9.96 -5.07
N TYR A 3 -11.15 -9.10 -5.24
CA TYR A 3 -11.70 -8.24 -4.20
C TYR A 3 -13.20 -8.44 -4.10
N ILE A 4 -13.73 -8.42 -2.87
CA ILE A 4 -15.12 -8.69 -2.53
C ILE A 4 -15.69 -7.54 -1.70
N SER A 5 -17.00 -7.31 -1.78
CA SER A 5 -17.69 -6.38 -0.89
C SER A 5 -17.91 -7.02 0.49
N THR A 6 -17.78 -6.22 1.55
CA THR A 6 -18.18 -6.59 2.92
C THR A 6 -19.66 -6.95 3.05
N ARG A 7 -20.51 -6.57 2.08
CA ARG A 7 -21.93 -6.94 2.02
C ARG A 7 -22.21 -8.13 1.11
N GLY A 8 -21.22 -8.60 0.35
CA GLY A 8 -21.26 -9.83 -0.44
C GLY A 8 -22.23 -9.82 -1.63
N LYS A 9 -22.73 -8.65 -2.07
CA LYS A 9 -23.74 -8.56 -3.15
C LYS A 9 -23.17 -8.20 -4.52
N ILE A 10 -21.84 -8.16 -4.64
CA ILE A 10 -21.15 -7.96 -5.92
C ILE A 10 -20.28 -9.19 -6.24
N ALA A 11 -20.09 -9.46 -7.53
CA ALA A 11 -19.13 -10.46 -7.97
C ALA A 11 -17.69 -10.04 -7.62
N PRO A 12 -16.75 -10.98 -7.41
CA PRO A 12 -15.37 -10.62 -7.14
C PRO A 12 -14.71 -9.87 -8.31
N ILE A 13 -14.13 -8.71 -8.03
CA ILE A 13 -13.51 -7.80 -9.01
C ILE A 13 -11.98 -7.74 -8.86
N SER A 14 -11.29 -7.18 -9.85
CA SER A 14 -9.85 -6.94 -9.83
C SER A 14 -9.48 -5.72 -8.98
N PHE A 15 -8.17 -5.53 -8.73
CA PHE A 15 -7.68 -4.35 -8.03
C PHE A 15 -7.97 -3.06 -8.83
N LYS A 16 -7.69 -3.05 -10.14
CA LYS A 16 -8.01 -1.90 -11.00
C LYS A 16 -9.50 -1.55 -10.98
N GLU A 17 -10.37 -2.56 -11.08
CA GLU A 17 -11.82 -2.37 -11.00
C GLU A 17 -12.22 -1.76 -9.64
N THR A 18 -11.63 -2.25 -8.55
CA THR A 18 -11.84 -1.73 -7.19
C THR A 18 -11.47 -0.25 -7.08
N VAL A 19 -10.29 0.14 -7.57
CA VAL A 19 -9.81 1.53 -7.51
C VAL A 19 -10.70 2.47 -8.32
N LEU A 20 -11.21 2.04 -9.47
CA LEU A 20 -12.07 2.84 -10.33
C LEU A 20 -13.52 2.95 -9.81
N MET A 21 -14.01 1.90 -9.13
CA MET A 21 -15.36 1.87 -8.54
C MET A 21 -15.47 2.78 -7.30
N GLY A 22 -14.40 2.87 -6.50
CA GLY A 22 -14.41 3.64 -5.25
C GLY A 22 -15.25 2.96 -4.17
N LEU A 23 -16.57 3.23 -4.15
CA LEU A 23 -17.52 2.58 -3.24
C LEU A 23 -18.24 1.43 -3.95
N ALA A 24 -18.36 0.28 -3.28
CA ALA A 24 -19.09 -0.86 -3.82
C ALA A 24 -20.54 -0.47 -4.19
N GLU A 25 -21.06 -0.98 -5.29
CA GLU A 25 -22.45 -0.71 -5.73
C GLU A 25 -23.50 -1.13 -4.69
N ASP A 26 -23.16 -2.07 -3.81
CA ASP A 26 -24.02 -2.51 -2.71
C ASP A 26 -23.87 -1.67 -1.42
N GLY A 27 -23.07 -0.59 -1.48
CA GLY A 27 -22.74 0.30 -0.36
C GLY A 27 -21.80 -0.31 0.68
N GLY A 28 -21.18 -1.45 0.40
CA GLY A 28 -20.13 -2.05 1.22
C GLY A 28 -18.75 -1.46 0.96
N LEU A 29 -17.76 -1.93 1.73
CA LEU A 29 -16.35 -1.67 1.49
C LEU A 29 -15.76 -2.83 0.70
N ILE A 30 -14.76 -2.54 -0.12
CA ILE A 30 -14.09 -3.56 -0.93
C ILE A 30 -12.83 -4.05 -0.20
N LEU A 31 -12.71 -5.36 -0.03
CA LEU A 31 -11.57 -6.03 0.65
C LEU A 31 -10.99 -7.12 -0.26
N PRO A 32 -9.68 -7.43 -0.18
CA PRO A 32 -9.13 -8.57 -0.89
C PRO A 32 -9.76 -9.87 -0.37
N GLU A 33 -9.96 -10.85 -1.25
CA GLU A 33 -10.54 -12.16 -0.89
C GLU A 33 -9.71 -12.92 0.15
N ARG A 34 -8.41 -12.59 0.26
CA ARG A 34 -7.48 -13.11 1.25
C ARG A 34 -6.43 -12.07 1.61
N ILE A 35 -5.93 -12.13 2.84
CA ILE A 35 -4.77 -11.36 3.25
C ILE A 35 -3.50 -12.13 2.83
N PRO A 36 -2.60 -11.53 2.04
CA PRO A 36 -1.32 -12.18 1.68
C PRO A 36 -0.50 -12.52 2.92
N VAL A 37 0.14 -13.70 2.90
CA VAL A 37 1.09 -14.11 3.94
C VAL A 37 2.50 -13.85 3.44
N ILE A 38 3.30 -13.15 4.23
CA ILE A 38 4.69 -12.84 3.92
C ILE A 38 5.59 -13.85 4.65
N PRO A 39 6.39 -14.65 3.94
CA PRO A 39 7.36 -15.54 4.57
C PRO A 39 8.40 -14.76 5.37
N ARG A 40 8.95 -15.38 6.41
CA ARG A 40 9.92 -14.74 7.29
C ARG A 40 11.16 -14.26 6.53
N GLU A 41 11.64 -15.06 5.60
CA GLU A 41 12.83 -14.78 4.79
C GLU A 41 12.60 -13.55 3.89
N SER A 42 11.39 -13.40 3.33
CA SER A 42 11.01 -12.21 2.58
C SER A 42 10.98 -10.99 3.49
N LEU A 43 10.37 -11.09 4.67
CA LEU A 43 10.28 -9.99 5.62
C LEU A 43 11.67 -9.54 6.10
N GLU A 44 12.58 -10.47 6.36
CA GLU A 44 13.97 -10.17 6.72
C GLU A 44 14.72 -9.46 5.58
N SER A 45 14.54 -9.92 4.34
CA SER A 45 15.12 -9.25 3.17
C SER A 45 14.58 -7.83 2.95
N TRP A 46 13.34 -7.57 3.38
CA TRP A 46 12.68 -6.28 3.20
C TRP A 46 13.17 -5.21 4.18
N ALA A 47 13.81 -5.60 5.28
CA ALA A 47 14.31 -4.69 6.30
C ALA A 47 15.40 -3.72 5.79
N SER A 48 16.06 -4.04 4.69
CA SER A 48 17.09 -3.20 4.07
C SER A 48 16.57 -2.32 2.93
N LEU A 49 15.29 -2.45 2.56
CA LEU A 49 14.70 -1.69 1.46
C LEU A 49 14.42 -0.24 1.86
N SER A 50 14.58 0.67 0.89
CA SER A 50 14.04 2.02 1.04
C SER A 50 12.50 2.01 1.06
N TYR A 51 11.90 3.09 1.56
CA TYR A 51 10.44 3.21 1.61
C TYR A 51 9.76 2.96 0.24
N PRO A 52 10.21 3.56 -0.88
CA PRO A 52 9.64 3.28 -2.20
C PRO A 52 9.79 1.81 -2.64
N GLU A 53 10.93 1.18 -2.34
CA GLU A 53 11.15 -0.23 -2.70
C GLU A 53 10.23 -1.15 -1.90
N LEU A 54 10.13 -0.93 -0.59
CA LEU A 54 9.21 -1.67 0.28
C LEU A 54 7.75 -1.50 -0.15
N ALA A 55 7.34 -0.28 -0.50
CA ALA A 55 5.98 -0.01 -0.96
C ALA A 55 5.65 -0.81 -2.24
N VAL A 56 6.57 -0.92 -3.20
CA VAL A 56 6.39 -1.76 -4.39
C VAL A 56 6.21 -3.23 -4.02
N GLU A 57 7.03 -3.73 -3.10
CA GLU A 57 6.96 -5.13 -2.63
C GLU A 57 5.64 -5.44 -1.91
N VAL A 58 5.09 -4.49 -1.16
CA VAL A 58 3.78 -4.62 -0.52
C VAL A 58 2.64 -4.52 -1.54
N PHE A 59 2.62 -3.50 -2.41
CA PHE A 59 1.51 -3.29 -3.35
C PHE A 59 1.31 -4.44 -4.33
N ARG A 60 2.40 -5.05 -4.82
CA ARG A 60 2.31 -6.20 -5.74
C ARG A 60 1.66 -7.44 -5.12
N LEU A 61 1.60 -7.56 -3.78
CA LEU A 61 0.89 -8.65 -3.11
C LEU A 61 -0.64 -8.50 -3.22
N PHE A 62 -1.11 -7.26 -3.36
CA PHE A 62 -2.53 -6.92 -3.40
C PHE A 62 -3.03 -6.69 -4.83
N ALA A 63 -2.14 -6.33 -5.75
CA ALA A 63 -2.48 -5.97 -7.13
C ALA A 63 -1.58 -6.68 -8.13
N ASP A 64 -2.03 -7.83 -8.62
CA ASP A 64 -1.35 -8.64 -9.64
C ASP A 64 -1.78 -8.30 -11.08
N ASP A 65 -2.69 -7.34 -11.24
CA ASP A 65 -3.17 -6.84 -12.54
C ASP A 65 -2.40 -5.59 -13.02
N ILE A 66 -1.37 -5.15 -12.29
CA ILE A 66 -0.49 -4.01 -12.63
C ILE A 66 0.97 -4.50 -12.76
N PRO A 67 1.66 -4.21 -13.89
CA PRO A 67 3.07 -4.57 -14.05
C PRO A 67 3.98 -3.96 -12.98
N VAL A 68 4.99 -4.70 -12.53
CA VAL A 68 5.96 -4.24 -11.51
C VAL A 68 6.70 -2.97 -11.95
N SER A 69 6.99 -2.81 -13.26
CA SER A 69 7.58 -1.60 -13.82
C SER A 69 6.70 -0.37 -13.63
N ASP A 70 5.37 -0.53 -13.76
CA ASP A 70 4.41 0.53 -13.53
C ASP A 70 4.31 0.86 -12.04
N TRP A 71 4.34 -0.16 -11.16
CA TRP A 71 4.42 0.07 -9.71
C TRP A 71 5.64 0.91 -9.32
N ARG A 72 6.83 0.55 -9.79
CA ARG A 72 8.06 1.31 -9.53
C ARG A 72 7.92 2.78 -9.97
N ARG A 73 7.36 3.02 -11.16
CA ARG A 73 7.13 4.39 -11.67
C ARG A 73 6.11 5.16 -10.84
N LEU A 74 4.99 4.54 -10.48
CA LEU A 74 3.92 5.17 -9.69
C LEU A 74 4.43 5.53 -8.30
N VAL A 75 5.08 4.60 -7.63
CA VAL A 75 5.59 4.76 -6.26
C VAL A 75 6.70 5.81 -6.19
N ALA A 76 7.66 5.77 -7.13
CA ALA A 76 8.71 6.78 -7.20
C ALA A 76 8.12 8.19 -7.37
N ARG A 77 7.10 8.35 -8.23
CA ARG A 77 6.41 9.64 -8.43
C ARG A 77 5.62 10.06 -7.20
N ALA A 78 4.92 9.13 -6.54
CA ALA A 78 4.06 9.43 -5.40
C ALA A 78 4.86 9.96 -4.19
N TYR A 79 6.03 9.38 -3.92
CA TYR A 79 6.85 9.76 -2.77
C TYR A 79 7.91 10.82 -3.08
N ALA A 80 8.16 11.16 -4.34
CA ALA A 80 9.10 12.23 -4.72
C ALA A 80 8.74 13.62 -4.17
N THR A 81 7.49 13.84 -3.77
CA THR A 81 7.03 15.12 -3.21
C THR A 81 7.18 15.22 -1.69
N PHE A 82 7.68 14.17 -1.03
CA PHE A 82 7.94 14.20 0.40
C PHE A 82 9.25 14.92 0.69
N ARG A 83 9.25 15.79 1.70
CA ARG A 83 10.42 16.61 2.05
C ARG A 83 11.44 15.87 2.90
N HIS A 84 11.08 14.72 3.46
CA HIS A 84 11.97 13.90 4.29
C HIS A 84 12.50 12.71 3.48
N PRO A 85 13.83 12.42 3.51
CA PRO A 85 14.42 11.34 2.71
C PRO A 85 13.90 9.95 3.06
N GLU A 86 13.51 9.73 4.32
CA GLU A 86 12.89 8.46 4.76
C GLU A 86 11.39 8.35 4.45
N VAL A 87 10.77 9.38 3.83
CA VAL A 87 9.33 9.52 3.57
C VAL A 87 8.51 9.64 4.88
N CYS A 88 8.52 8.61 5.71
CA CYS A 88 7.83 8.55 7.01
C CYS A 88 8.82 8.16 8.13
N PRO A 89 9.63 9.10 8.65
CA PRO A 89 10.62 8.79 9.67
C PRO A 89 9.98 8.38 10.99
N VAL A 90 10.68 7.52 11.73
CA VAL A 90 10.33 7.14 13.11
C VAL A 90 11.25 7.86 14.08
N VAL A 91 10.73 8.83 14.83
CA VAL A 91 11.51 9.64 15.78
C VAL A 91 11.30 9.15 17.21
N ARG A 92 12.40 9.05 17.97
CA ARG A 92 12.34 8.70 19.40
C ARG A 92 12.09 9.95 20.26
N LYS A 93 11.14 9.88 21.18
CA LYS A 93 10.84 10.91 22.19
C LYS A 93 10.80 10.25 23.58
N GLY A 94 11.93 10.27 24.28
CA GLY A 94 12.07 9.57 25.56
C GLY A 94 11.85 8.06 25.40
N PRO A 95 10.87 7.45 26.09
CA PRO A 95 10.61 6.02 25.97
C PRO A 95 9.72 5.65 24.77
N VAL A 96 9.15 6.62 24.04
CA VAL A 96 8.23 6.35 22.93
C VAL A 96 8.84 6.65 21.56
N TYR A 97 8.26 6.05 20.52
CA TYR A 97 8.56 6.32 19.12
C TYR A 97 7.33 6.91 18.43
N ILE A 98 7.56 7.84 17.52
CA ILE A 98 6.52 8.53 16.76
C ILE A 98 6.81 8.33 15.27
N LEU A 99 5.87 7.77 14.54
CA LEU A 99 5.91 7.70 13.07
C LEU A 99 5.34 9.01 12.51
N GLU A 100 6.19 9.83 11.92
CA GLU A 100 5.78 11.12 11.35
C GLU A 100 5.24 10.92 9.93
N LEU A 101 3.93 11.14 9.74
CA LEU A 101 3.24 10.96 8.45
C LEU A 101 2.94 12.29 7.72
N PHE A 102 3.48 13.41 8.20
CA PHE A 102 3.16 14.77 7.75
C PHE A 102 4.23 15.41 6.84
N HIS A 103 5.19 14.63 6.34
CA HIS A 103 6.26 15.15 5.47
C HIS A 103 5.87 15.29 4.00
N GLY A 104 4.62 14.91 3.67
CA GLY A 104 4.03 15.09 2.36
C GLY A 104 3.69 16.55 2.01
N PRO A 105 3.14 16.78 0.81
CA PRO A 105 2.87 18.12 0.29
C PRO A 105 1.82 18.90 1.09
N THR A 106 0.90 18.20 1.75
CA THR A 106 -0.26 18.76 2.46
C THR A 106 -0.15 18.73 3.98
N LEU A 107 0.92 18.15 4.54
CA LEU A 107 1.12 17.97 5.98
C LEU A 107 0.11 17.03 6.68
N ALA A 108 -0.63 16.24 5.92
CA ALA A 108 -1.57 15.21 6.37
C ALA A 108 -1.77 14.17 5.26
#